data_AF-Q5SSK3-F1
#
_entry.id   AF-Q5SSK3-F1
#
_cell.length_a   1.000
_cell.length_b   1.000
_cell.length_c   1.000
_cell.angle_alpha   90.00
_cell.angle_beta   90.00
_cell.angle_gamma   90.00
#
_symmetry.space_group_name_H-M   'P 1'
#
loop_
_entity.id
_entity.type
_entity.pdbx_description
1 polymer ?
#
loop_
_entity_poly.entity_id
_entity_poly.type
_entity_poly.pdbx_seq_one_letter_code
_entity_poly.pdbx_strand_id
1 'polypeptide(L)'
;MAWRTNLACLIKAGGRRWFPVPEYSSLPPVLNNTCSVRKSTAPEKRVASVAACDTDGKEPGNPLDRLFSLEQQASILQVLNTASDKELEAFRLLRGRKSVNIVEHRKKFGPFQRLENLIDVPLIQYKTAVEVCNSILCPENRRRKKSQEKWLLRKFIKPGVEQERLKAVKSIVSIVFGTRRIAWAHLDRRPTVLDWQQTECWKLTNKTYPTSFYLEEISSVISKIPKADLYILEKSGLSIQNTSLLPILLHFLITEAMLYALLNKTFAEDGQHRVLSINRNAVGKHFDLMIGDTRTSGRELVKQFLSESVLKERPRVFFPQDLLVQYRQKVVKSSYRIEELYDSLLQAVAFYELVFGKDSELKC
;
A
#
# COMPACT_ATOMS: atom_id res chain seq x y z
N MET A 1 0.93 -0.10 -39.73
CA MET A 1 0.90 -1.55 -39.51
C MET A 1 0.31 -1.81 -38.14
N ALA A 2 -0.93 -2.28 -38.10
CA ALA A 2 -1.77 -2.36 -36.90
C ALA A 2 -2.34 -3.78 -36.81
N TRP A 3 -2.21 -4.43 -35.66
CA TRP A 3 -3.04 -5.59 -35.30
C TRP A 3 -3.43 -5.47 -33.82
N ARG A 4 -4.66 -5.00 -33.59
CA ARG A 4 -5.47 -5.29 -32.40
C ARG A 4 -6.41 -6.43 -32.81
N THR A 5 -6.48 -7.50 -32.01
CA THR A 5 -7.56 -8.49 -32.12
C THR A 5 -8.11 -8.79 -30.73
N ASN A 6 -9.35 -8.33 -30.53
CA ASN A 6 -10.28 -8.72 -29.47
C ASN A 6 -10.68 -10.18 -29.65
N LEU A 7 -10.84 -10.91 -28.55
CA LEU A 7 -11.49 -12.22 -28.50
C LEU A 7 -12.69 -12.13 -27.57
N ALA A 8 -13.87 -11.95 -28.17
CA ALA A 8 -15.17 -12.24 -27.60
C ALA A 8 -15.92 -13.11 -28.60
N CYS A 9 -16.08 -14.39 -28.30
CA CYS A 9 -17.09 -15.27 -28.90
C CYS A 9 -17.08 -16.63 -28.18
N LEU A 10 -18.18 -16.96 -27.49
CA LEU A 10 -18.85 -18.27 -27.54
C LEU A 10 -19.97 -18.32 -26.49
N ILE A 11 -21.17 -17.89 -26.90
CA ILE A 11 -22.45 -18.35 -26.32
C ILE A 11 -23.36 -18.62 -27.51
N LYS A 12 -23.77 -19.87 -27.72
CA LYS A 12 -25.06 -20.28 -28.31
C LYS A 12 -25.23 -21.81 -28.30
N ALA A 13 -26.51 -22.20 -28.23
CA ALA A 13 -27.12 -23.53 -28.11
C ALA A 13 -27.23 -24.02 -26.64
N GLY A 14 -28.40 -24.06 -25.99
CA GLY A 14 -29.77 -24.23 -26.47
C GLY A 14 -30.26 -25.64 -26.13
N GLY A 15 -31.06 -25.79 -25.07
CA GLY A 15 -31.66 -27.08 -24.71
C GLY A 15 -32.38 -27.05 -23.37
N ARG A 16 -33.71 -26.94 -23.40
CA ARG A 16 -34.62 -26.98 -22.25
C ARG A 16 -34.69 -28.41 -21.68
N ARG A 17 -34.65 -28.57 -20.36
CA ARG A 17 -35.41 -29.60 -19.61
C ARG A 17 -35.74 -29.09 -18.22
N TRP A 18 -37.02 -29.21 -17.86
CA TRP A 18 -37.64 -28.82 -16.60
C TRP A 18 -37.63 -29.96 -15.57
N PHE A 19 -37.79 -29.54 -14.30
CA PHE A 19 -38.28 -30.24 -13.09
C PHE A 19 -37.26 -31.00 -12.20
N PRO A 20 -37.51 -31.15 -10.88
CA PRO A 20 -38.33 -30.34 -9.96
C PRO A 20 -37.59 -29.93 -8.65
N VAL A 21 -38.19 -28.96 -7.94
CA VAL A 21 -37.83 -28.46 -6.60
C VAL A 21 -38.17 -29.50 -5.52
N PRO A 22 -37.33 -29.73 -4.50
CA PRO A 22 -37.78 -30.25 -3.21
C PRO A 22 -38.00 -29.08 -2.24
N GLU A 23 -39.26 -28.92 -1.81
CA GLU A 23 -39.66 -28.14 -0.66
C GLU A 23 -39.00 -28.70 0.60
N TYR A 24 -38.25 -27.88 1.33
CA TYR A 24 -38.05 -28.09 2.76
C TYR A 24 -38.20 -26.75 3.48
N SER A 25 -39.35 -26.64 4.13
CA SER A 25 -39.73 -25.66 5.12
C SER A 25 -38.93 -25.82 6.41
N SER A 26 -38.20 -24.79 6.82
CA SER A 26 -37.98 -24.40 8.23
C SER A 26 -37.15 -23.12 8.29
N LEU A 27 -37.85 -21.99 8.49
CA LEU A 27 -37.25 -20.69 8.81
C LEU A 27 -37.06 -20.58 10.34
N PRO A 28 -35.88 -20.14 10.82
CA PRO A 28 -35.77 -19.37 12.05
C PRO A 28 -35.48 -17.89 11.73
N PRO A 29 -35.69 -16.97 12.70
CA PRO A 29 -36.11 -15.61 12.42
C PRO A 29 -34.99 -14.70 11.92
N VAL A 30 -35.42 -13.76 11.08
CA VAL A 30 -34.68 -12.61 10.57
C VAL A 30 -34.15 -11.77 11.74
N LEU A 31 -32.83 -11.81 11.96
CA LEU A 31 -32.13 -10.82 12.79
C LEU A 31 -31.81 -9.60 11.93
N ASN A 32 -32.70 -8.61 12.00
CA ASN A 32 -32.45 -7.25 11.50
C ASN A 32 -31.43 -6.55 12.39
N ASN A 33 -30.14 -6.62 12.03
CA ASN A 33 -29.11 -5.76 12.61
C ASN A 33 -28.94 -4.50 11.75
N THR A 34 -29.83 -3.53 11.99
CA THR A 34 -29.65 -2.14 11.57
C THR A 34 -28.60 -1.47 12.48
N CYS A 35 -27.32 -1.55 12.10
CA CYS A 35 -26.29 -0.71 12.72
C CYS A 35 -26.37 0.70 12.15
N SER A 36 -27.07 1.59 12.86
CA SER A 36 -27.01 3.03 12.68
C SER A 36 -25.68 3.57 13.21
N VAL A 37 -24.78 3.94 12.29
CA VAL A 37 -23.57 4.70 12.60
C VAL A 37 -24.00 6.11 13.02
N ARG A 38 -24.02 6.37 14.34
CA ARG A 38 -24.12 7.74 14.89
C ARG A 38 -22.85 8.50 14.54
N LYS A 39 -22.99 9.57 13.75
CA LYS A 39 -21.96 10.60 13.58
C LYS A 39 -21.77 11.32 14.92
N SER A 40 -20.59 11.18 15.52
CA SER A 40 -20.20 12.03 16.65
C SER A 40 -19.85 13.44 16.14
N THR A 41 -20.62 14.41 16.61
CA THR A 41 -20.40 15.84 16.53
C THR A 41 -19.20 16.21 17.41
N ALA A 42 -18.19 16.88 16.85
CA ALA A 42 -17.08 17.45 17.63
C ALA A 42 -17.51 18.74 18.34
N PRO A 43 -17.01 19.03 19.56
CA PRO A 43 -17.39 20.23 20.30
C PRO A 43 -16.58 21.44 19.83
N GLU A 44 -17.32 22.53 19.64
CA GLU A 44 -16.88 23.87 19.31
C GLU A 44 -16.04 24.46 20.47
N LYS A 45 -14.73 24.67 20.24
CA LYS A 45 -13.87 25.37 21.19
C LYS A 45 -14.13 26.88 21.12
N ARG A 46 -14.76 27.40 22.16
CA ARG A 46 -14.90 28.82 22.46
C ARG A 46 -13.52 29.49 22.57
N VAL A 47 -13.35 30.56 21.81
CA VAL A 47 -12.25 31.52 21.94
C VAL A 47 -12.59 32.46 23.11
N ALA A 48 -11.71 32.54 24.10
CA ALA A 48 -11.75 33.59 25.11
C ALA A 48 -10.76 34.68 24.72
N SER A 49 -11.30 35.87 24.50
CA SER A 49 -10.57 37.10 24.25
C SER A 49 -9.82 37.55 25.51
N VAL A 50 -8.58 37.99 25.33
CA VAL A 50 -7.95 38.94 26.26
C VAL A 50 -7.42 40.09 25.40
N ALA A 51 -8.07 41.23 25.60
CA ALA A 51 -7.64 42.53 25.13
C ALA A 51 -6.48 43.03 26.00
N ALA A 52 -5.50 43.72 25.39
CA ALA A 52 -5.02 45.02 25.85
C ALA A 52 -3.84 45.52 25.00
N CYS A 53 -3.98 46.78 24.58
CA CYS A 53 -2.96 47.82 24.41
C CYS A 53 -2.06 47.86 23.16
N ASP A 54 -2.51 48.76 22.28
CA ASP A 54 -1.86 50.04 21.94
C ASP A 54 -0.78 50.14 20.85
N THR A 55 -1.18 50.95 19.85
CA THR A 55 -0.43 51.99 19.13
C THR A 55 0.82 51.59 18.34
N ASP A 56 0.69 51.43 17.02
CA ASP A 56 1.27 52.37 16.04
C ASP A 56 1.00 51.92 14.60
N GLY A 57 0.69 52.88 13.74
CA GLY A 57 0.36 52.65 12.34
C GLY A 57 1.55 52.11 11.52
N LYS A 58 1.27 51.22 10.54
CA LYS A 58 2.02 51.06 9.28
C LYS A 58 1.49 49.88 8.44
N GLU A 59 1.12 50.23 7.21
CA GLU A 59 1.00 49.43 5.98
C GLU A 59 0.13 48.16 5.93
N PRO A 60 -0.62 47.94 4.82
CA PRO A 60 -1.40 46.73 4.62
C PRO A 60 -0.44 45.54 4.45
N GLY A 61 -0.16 44.83 5.53
CA GLY A 61 0.84 43.76 5.53
C GLY A 61 0.48 42.58 4.63
N ASN A 62 1.10 42.55 3.45
CA ASN A 62 1.83 41.46 2.83
C ASN A 62 1.51 40.03 3.38
N PRO A 63 0.56 39.30 2.77
CA PRO A 63 0.03 38.05 3.33
C PRO A 63 1.01 36.86 3.21
N LEU A 64 1.99 36.92 2.32
CA LEU A 64 2.92 35.80 2.09
C LEU A 64 4.12 35.87 3.06
N ASP A 65 4.67 37.07 3.28
CA ASP A 65 5.74 37.34 4.23
C ASP A 65 5.33 36.92 5.66
N ARG A 66 4.07 37.18 6.04
CA ARG A 66 3.52 36.80 7.36
C ARG A 66 3.53 35.29 7.66
N LEU A 67 3.72 34.43 6.65
CA LEU A 67 3.79 32.97 6.84
C LEU A 67 5.17 32.47 7.28
N PHE A 68 6.20 33.31 7.21
CA PHE A 68 7.59 32.92 7.45
C PHE A 68 8.27 33.86 8.44
N SER A 69 9.18 33.34 9.27
CA SER A 69 10.01 34.19 10.14
C SER A 69 10.98 35.05 9.30
N LEU A 70 11.49 36.16 9.86
CA LEU A 70 12.45 37.02 9.16
C LEU A 70 13.69 36.26 8.65
N GLU A 71 14.20 35.30 9.44
CA GLU A 71 15.32 34.43 9.05
C GLU A 71 14.96 33.51 7.87
N GLN A 72 13.74 32.96 7.88
CA GLN A 72 13.22 32.14 6.79
C GLN A 72 13.03 32.96 5.52
N GLN A 73 12.48 34.17 5.63
CA GLN A 73 12.31 35.08 4.50
C GLN A 73 13.66 35.41 3.87
N ALA A 74 14.68 35.76 4.68
CA ALA A 74 16.03 36.03 4.19
C ALA A 74 16.63 34.82 3.46
N SER A 75 16.47 33.61 4.01
CA SER A 75 16.95 32.37 3.39
C SER A 75 16.26 32.09 2.05
N ILE A 76 14.93 32.30 1.97
CA ILE A 76 14.16 32.12 0.73
C ILE A 76 14.58 33.14 -0.32
N LEU A 77 14.65 34.42 0.05
CA LEU A 77 15.03 35.51 -0.85
C LEU A 77 16.46 35.33 -1.36
N GLN A 78 17.38 34.85 -0.52
CA GLN A 78 18.74 34.51 -0.94
C GLN A 78 18.73 33.51 -2.10
N VAL A 79 17.99 32.39 -1.96
CA VAL A 79 17.88 31.37 -3.02
C VAL A 79 17.23 31.96 -4.28
N LEU A 80 16.12 32.69 -4.15
CA LEU A 80 15.42 33.28 -5.28
C LEU A 80 16.25 34.32 -6.05
N ASN A 81 17.12 35.06 -5.36
CA ASN A 81 17.96 36.09 -5.96
C ASN A 81 19.29 35.57 -6.51
N THR A 82 19.80 34.44 -6.03
CA THR A 82 21.13 33.92 -6.41
C THR A 82 21.08 32.70 -7.31
N ALA A 83 20.14 31.78 -7.11
CA ALA A 83 20.11 30.51 -7.85
C ALA A 83 19.91 30.72 -9.36
N SER A 84 20.64 29.98 -10.18
CA SER A 84 20.43 29.87 -11.63
C SER A 84 19.08 29.21 -11.95
N ASP A 85 18.63 29.33 -13.19
CA ASP A 85 17.44 28.62 -13.68
C ASP A 85 17.57 27.11 -13.46
N LYS A 86 18.73 26.52 -13.78
CA LYS A 86 19.04 25.10 -13.54
C LYS A 86 18.96 24.69 -12.07
N GLU A 87 19.44 25.54 -11.16
CA GLU A 87 19.36 25.27 -9.71
C GLU A 87 17.91 25.38 -9.20
N LEU A 88 17.14 26.34 -9.72
CA LEU A 88 15.71 26.46 -9.40
C LEU A 88 14.90 25.26 -9.91
N GLU A 89 15.29 24.63 -11.03
CA GLU A 89 14.64 23.40 -11.52
C GLU A 89 14.79 22.18 -10.58
N ALA A 90 15.72 22.24 -9.62
CA ALA A 90 15.81 21.24 -8.55
C ALA A 90 14.52 21.19 -7.71
N PHE A 91 13.80 22.31 -7.61
CA PHE A 91 12.48 22.36 -6.99
C PHE A 91 11.42 21.95 -8.02
N ARG A 92 10.73 20.83 -7.76
CA ARG A 92 9.71 20.26 -8.68
C ARG A 92 8.70 21.28 -9.21
N LEU A 93 8.33 22.26 -8.38
CA LEU A 93 7.32 23.28 -8.71
C LEU A 93 7.84 24.42 -9.59
N LEU A 94 9.16 24.56 -9.74
CA LEU A 94 9.81 25.61 -10.52
C LEU A 94 10.39 25.12 -11.85
N ARG A 95 10.23 23.84 -12.21
CA ARG A 95 10.75 23.30 -13.47
C ARG A 95 10.21 24.02 -14.72
N GLY A 96 11.04 24.09 -15.76
CA GLY A 96 10.67 24.63 -17.06
C GLY A 96 10.51 26.15 -17.02
N ARG A 97 9.43 26.66 -17.63
CA ARG A 97 9.24 28.12 -17.82
C ARG A 97 9.23 28.91 -16.51
N LYS A 98 8.87 28.30 -15.38
CA LYS A 98 8.79 28.99 -14.09
C LYS A 98 10.17 29.44 -13.56
N SER A 99 11.20 28.59 -13.64
CA SER A 99 12.56 28.95 -13.22
C SER A 99 13.13 30.06 -14.11
N VAL A 100 12.92 29.93 -15.42
CA VAL A 100 13.31 30.96 -16.40
C VAL A 100 12.62 32.30 -16.09
N ASN A 101 11.31 32.29 -15.85
CA ASN A 101 10.55 33.50 -15.53
C ASN A 101 11.03 34.17 -14.24
N ILE A 102 11.44 33.42 -13.20
CA ILE A 102 12.01 33.99 -11.97
C ILE A 102 13.32 34.73 -12.28
N VAL A 103 14.21 34.10 -13.04
CA VAL A 103 15.51 34.67 -13.40
C VAL A 103 15.35 35.90 -14.30
N GLU A 104 14.41 35.85 -15.26
CA GLU A 104 14.09 37.00 -16.12
C GLU A 104 13.45 38.15 -15.34
N HIS A 105 12.52 37.83 -14.43
CA HIS A 105 11.86 38.83 -13.60
C HIS A 105 12.86 39.60 -12.74
N ARG A 106 13.77 38.92 -12.05
CA ARG A 106 14.79 39.59 -11.23
C ARG A 106 15.84 40.37 -12.04
N LYS A 107 16.10 39.95 -13.30
CA LYS A 107 16.95 40.71 -14.23
C LYS A 107 16.26 42.01 -14.68
N LYS A 108 14.95 41.97 -14.87
CA LYS A 108 14.16 43.11 -15.38
C LYS A 108 13.77 44.12 -14.30
N PHE A 109 13.38 43.64 -13.12
CA PHE A 109 12.83 44.48 -12.03
C PHE A 109 13.76 44.61 -10.82
N GLY A 110 14.94 43.98 -10.88
CA GLY A 110 15.87 43.90 -9.76
C GLY A 110 15.59 42.72 -8.82
N PRO A 111 16.43 42.53 -7.78
CA PRO A 111 16.27 41.43 -6.83
C PRO A 111 14.93 41.52 -6.08
N PHE A 112 14.34 40.37 -5.77
CA PHE A 112 13.15 40.27 -4.91
C PHE A 112 13.49 40.82 -3.52
N GLN A 113 12.73 41.81 -3.07
CA GLN A 113 12.88 42.41 -1.73
C GLN A 113 11.93 41.80 -0.70
N ARG A 114 10.77 41.31 -1.17
CA ARG A 114 9.71 40.69 -0.37
C ARG A 114 9.21 39.43 -1.08
N LEU A 115 8.63 38.49 -0.34
CA LEU A 115 8.15 37.25 -0.94
C LEU A 115 6.92 37.49 -1.83
N GLU A 116 6.12 38.52 -1.57
CA GLU A 116 4.94 38.87 -2.39
C GLU A 116 5.30 39.14 -3.84
N ASN A 117 6.49 39.67 -4.11
CA ASN A 117 6.98 39.94 -5.46
C ASN A 117 7.05 38.65 -6.32
N LEU A 118 7.00 37.47 -5.71
CA LEU A 118 6.92 36.19 -6.43
C LEU A 118 5.56 36.00 -7.13
N ILE A 119 4.50 36.68 -6.68
CA ILE A 119 3.16 36.64 -7.28
C ILE A 119 3.14 37.44 -8.60
N ASP A 120 4.05 38.40 -8.77
CA ASP A 120 4.21 39.19 -9.99
C ASP A 120 4.94 38.41 -11.10
N VAL A 121 5.56 37.28 -10.76
CA VAL A 121 6.27 36.42 -11.72
C VAL A 121 5.26 35.62 -12.55
N PRO A 122 5.32 35.69 -13.90
CA PRO A 122 4.42 34.92 -14.74
C PRO A 122 4.44 33.42 -14.41
N LEU A 123 3.25 32.79 -14.38
CA LEU A 123 3.02 31.38 -14.04
C LEU A 123 3.18 31.01 -12.55
N ILE A 124 3.42 31.98 -11.67
CA ILE A 124 3.47 31.74 -10.22
C ILE A 124 2.23 32.36 -9.57
N GLN A 125 1.32 31.48 -9.13
CA GLN A 125 0.16 31.88 -8.34
C GLN A 125 0.48 31.82 -6.85
N TYR A 126 -0.29 32.52 -6.01
CA TYR A 126 -0.13 32.52 -4.55
C TYR A 126 0.08 31.12 -3.95
N LYS A 127 -0.77 30.16 -4.32
CA LYS A 127 -0.63 28.76 -3.86
C LYS A 127 0.72 28.13 -4.24
N THR A 128 1.17 28.38 -5.47
CA THR A 128 2.49 27.90 -5.93
C THR A 128 3.61 28.60 -5.18
N ALA A 129 3.51 29.92 -4.96
CA ALA A 129 4.50 30.69 -4.21
C ALA A 129 4.68 30.15 -2.78
N VAL A 130 3.58 29.91 -2.06
CA VAL A 130 3.61 29.31 -0.71
C VAL A 130 4.30 27.94 -0.74
N GLU A 131 3.97 27.07 -1.69
CA GLU A 131 4.57 25.73 -1.78
C GLU A 131 6.06 25.78 -2.17
N VAL A 132 6.47 26.75 -3.00
CA VAL A 132 7.87 26.99 -3.38
C VAL A 132 8.69 27.47 -2.19
N CYS A 133 8.22 28.48 -1.45
CA CYS A 133 8.89 28.98 -0.24
C CYS A 133 9.09 27.84 0.78
N ASN A 134 8.07 27.02 1.00
CA ASN A 134 8.17 25.83 1.84
C ASN A 134 9.18 24.79 1.32
N SER A 135 9.25 24.62 -0.01
CA SER A 135 10.19 23.68 -0.63
C SER A 135 11.65 24.16 -0.56
N ILE A 136 11.88 25.48 -0.57
CA ILE A 136 13.21 26.08 -0.40
C ILE A 136 13.71 25.89 1.04
N LEU A 137 12.86 26.16 2.04
CA LEU A 137 13.22 25.97 3.46
C LEU A 137 13.35 24.50 3.85
N CYS A 138 12.64 23.62 3.16
CA CYS A 138 12.64 22.19 3.39
C CYS A 138 12.82 21.46 2.05
N PRO A 139 14.04 21.44 1.48
CA PRO A 139 14.31 20.72 0.25
C PRO A 139 13.80 19.30 0.40
N GLU A 140 13.12 18.82 -0.64
CA GLU A 140 12.13 17.74 -0.68
C GLU A 140 12.56 16.39 -0.07
N ASN A 141 13.80 16.29 0.38
CA ASN A 141 14.45 15.10 0.91
C ASN A 141 14.31 14.87 2.42
N ARG A 142 13.96 15.86 3.27
CA ARG A 142 13.97 15.66 4.74
C ARG A 142 12.60 15.56 5.44
N ARG A 143 11.56 16.28 4.99
CA ARG A 143 10.22 16.22 5.63
C ARG A 143 9.16 15.44 4.84
N ARG A 144 9.23 15.38 3.50
CA ARG A 144 8.29 14.59 2.69
C ARG A 144 8.48 13.08 2.84
N LYS A 145 9.70 12.58 3.06
CA LYS A 145 9.94 11.14 3.25
C LYS A 145 9.04 10.53 4.34
N LYS A 146 8.95 11.15 5.52
CA LYS A 146 8.12 10.62 6.63
C LYS A 146 6.61 10.68 6.36
N SER A 147 6.09 11.75 5.76
CA SER A 147 4.65 11.85 5.47
C SER A 147 4.24 11.01 4.26
N GLN A 148 5.10 10.90 3.26
CA GLN A 148 4.89 10.10 2.06
C GLN A 148 5.02 8.61 2.38
N GLU A 149 5.96 8.18 3.24
CA GLU A 149 6.02 6.80 3.76
C GLU A 149 4.73 6.43 4.51
N LYS A 150 4.26 7.28 5.42
CA LYS A 150 2.99 7.07 6.13
C LYS A 150 1.80 6.98 5.17
N TRP A 151 1.77 7.81 4.12
CA TRP A 151 0.72 7.79 3.12
C TRP A 151 0.78 6.54 2.23
N LEU A 152 1.96 6.12 1.81
CA LEU A 152 2.17 4.91 1.00
C LEU A 152 1.76 3.67 1.80
N LEU A 153 2.19 3.54 3.06
CA LEU A 153 1.80 2.44 3.93
C LEU A 153 0.28 2.36 4.13
N ARG A 154 -0.38 3.49 4.42
CA ARG A 154 -1.85 3.54 4.56
C ARG A 154 -2.60 3.24 3.27
N LYS A 155 -2.00 3.51 2.11
CA LYS A 155 -2.60 3.22 0.80
C LYS A 155 -2.55 1.73 0.48
N PHE A 156 -1.47 1.06 0.87
CA PHE A 156 -1.22 -0.32 0.47
C PHE A 156 -1.62 -1.36 1.51
N ILE A 157 -1.55 -1.03 2.80
CA ILE A 157 -1.83 -1.94 3.92
C ILE A 157 -3.11 -1.48 4.65
N LYS A 158 -4.04 -2.41 4.84
CA LYS A 158 -5.31 -2.18 5.55
C LYS A 158 -5.59 -3.30 6.57
N PRO A 159 -6.24 -3.04 7.71
CA PRO A 159 -6.55 -1.72 8.25
C PRO A 159 -5.28 -0.93 8.59
N GLY A 160 -5.42 0.37 8.81
CA GLY A 160 -4.29 1.19 9.23
C GLY A 160 -3.78 0.73 10.60
N VAL A 161 -2.49 0.45 10.70
CA VAL A 161 -1.80 0.12 11.95
C VAL A 161 -0.79 1.22 12.27
N GLU A 162 -0.61 1.50 13.56
CA GLU A 162 0.41 2.43 14.05
C GLU A 162 1.81 2.03 13.57
N GLN A 163 2.61 3.02 13.18
CA GLN A 163 3.91 2.75 12.58
C GLN A 163 4.87 2.11 13.59
N GLU A 164 4.73 2.46 14.86
CA GLU A 164 5.46 1.93 16.00
C GLU A 164 5.17 0.43 16.17
N ARG A 165 3.90 0.02 16.06
CA ARG A 165 3.50 -1.40 16.06
C ARG A 165 4.08 -2.15 14.88
N LEU A 166 4.00 -1.60 13.65
CA LEU A 166 4.60 -2.21 12.46
C LEU A 166 6.13 -2.36 12.61
N LYS A 167 6.80 -1.36 13.17
CA LYS A 167 8.24 -1.38 13.43
C LYS A 167 8.64 -2.28 14.58
N ALA A 168 7.73 -2.70 15.45
CA ALA A 168 7.99 -3.61 16.58
C ALA A 168 7.82 -5.10 16.20
N VAL A 169 7.31 -5.39 15.00
CA VAL A 169 7.10 -6.76 14.50
C VAL A 169 8.43 -7.54 14.48
N LYS A 170 8.40 -8.73 15.06
CA LYS A 170 9.48 -9.72 15.08
C LYS A 170 9.34 -10.70 13.92
N SER A 171 8.12 -11.13 13.62
CA SER A 171 7.84 -12.01 12.47
C SER A 171 6.44 -11.82 11.90
N ILE A 172 6.29 -12.14 10.61
CA ILE A 172 5.02 -12.15 9.90
C ILE A 172 4.77 -13.49 9.22
N VAL A 173 3.51 -13.86 9.03
CA VAL A 173 3.13 -14.86 8.03
C VAL A 173 2.40 -14.16 6.89
N SER A 174 2.98 -14.21 5.69
CA SER A 174 2.33 -13.75 4.46
C SER A 174 1.53 -14.90 3.85
N ILE A 175 0.24 -14.69 3.60
CA ILE A 175 -0.71 -15.68 3.10
C ILE A 175 -1.28 -15.20 1.77
N VAL A 176 -1.25 -16.07 0.77
CA VAL A 176 -1.85 -15.85 -0.55
C VAL A 176 -2.69 -17.06 -0.90
N PHE A 177 -3.90 -16.84 -1.40
CA PHE A 177 -4.82 -17.90 -1.78
C PHE A 177 -5.44 -17.64 -3.15
N GLY A 178 -5.53 -18.71 -3.93
CA GLY A 178 -6.26 -18.76 -5.19
C GLY A 178 -7.53 -19.59 -5.03
N THR A 179 -8.08 -20.09 -6.13
CA THR A 179 -9.31 -20.90 -6.12
C THR A 179 -9.08 -22.38 -5.80
N ARG A 180 -7.82 -22.81 -5.69
CA ARG A 180 -7.43 -24.22 -5.50
C ARG A 180 -6.34 -24.45 -4.45
N ARG A 181 -5.66 -23.38 -4.03
CA ARG A 181 -4.49 -23.47 -3.17
C ARG A 181 -4.40 -22.26 -2.27
N ILE A 182 -3.85 -22.48 -1.10
CA ILE A 182 -3.38 -21.46 -0.18
C ILE A 182 -1.91 -21.70 0.10
N ALA A 183 -1.13 -20.65 0.08
CA ALA A 183 0.29 -20.69 0.37
C ALA A 183 0.65 -19.64 1.40
N TRP A 184 1.67 -19.93 2.19
CA TRP A 184 2.15 -18.99 3.20
C TRP A 184 3.67 -19.01 3.32
N ALA A 185 4.23 -17.87 3.71
CA ALA A 185 5.64 -17.69 4.03
C ALA A 185 5.78 -17.01 5.39
N HIS A 186 6.46 -17.65 6.33
CA HIS A 186 6.82 -17.11 7.65
C HIS A 186 8.21 -16.51 7.58
N LEU A 187 8.31 -15.19 7.74
CA LEU A 187 9.58 -14.48 7.76
C LEU A 187 9.75 -13.76 9.10
N ASP A 188 11.01 -13.69 9.54
CA ASP A 188 11.41 -12.85 10.66
C ASP A 188 11.83 -11.44 10.21
N ARG A 189 12.23 -10.61 11.17
CA ARG A 189 12.71 -9.24 10.95
C ARG A 189 13.96 -9.14 10.07
N ARG A 190 14.77 -10.21 9.97
CA ARG A 190 15.99 -10.27 9.13
C ARG A 190 15.69 -10.95 7.80
N PRO A 191 14.58 -10.56 7.14
CA PRO A 191 13.79 -11.36 6.20
C PRO A 191 14.28 -12.80 5.97
N THR A 192 14.36 -13.62 7.02
CA THR A 192 14.77 -15.03 6.94
C THR A 192 13.53 -15.90 6.84
N VAL A 193 13.49 -16.78 5.85
CA VAL A 193 12.35 -17.69 5.62
C VAL A 193 12.39 -18.82 6.64
N LEU A 194 11.55 -18.72 7.66
CA LEU A 194 11.40 -19.73 8.72
C LEU A 194 10.52 -20.90 8.29
N ASP A 195 9.48 -20.63 7.49
CA ASP A 195 8.60 -21.63 6.90
C ASP A 195 8.04 -21.14 5.56
N TRP A 196 7.90 -22.03 4.57
CA TRP A 196 7.33 -21.68 3.27
C TRP A 196 6.67 -22.88 2.59
N GLN A 197 5.33 -22.88 2.63
CA GLN A 197 4.51 -24.03 2.27
C GLN A 197 3.25 -23.62 1.51
N GLN A 198 2.57 -24.64 0.97
CA GLN A 198 1.26 -24.50 0.36
C GLN A 198 0.42 -25.75 0.64
N THR A 199 -0.89 -25.59 0.60
CA THR A 199 -1.86 -26.69 0.66
C THR A 199 -2.81 -26.54 -0.51
N GLU A 200 -3.12 -27.64 -1.18
CA GLU A 200 -4.26 -27.69 -2.09
C GLU A 200 -5.51 -27.79 -1.24
N CYS A 201 -6.34 -26.76 -1.33
CA CYS A 201 -7.59 -26.64 -0.59
C CYS A 201 -8.63 -26.14 -1.59
N TRP A 202 -9.86 -26.58 -1.42
CA TRP A 202 -10.96 -26.28 -2.35
C TRP A 202 -10.74 -26.92 -3.73
N LYS A 203 -11.51 -27.98 -4.02
CA LYS A 203 -11.67 -28.44 -5.41
C LYS A 203 -12.78 -27.63 -6.05
N LEU A 204 -12.61 -26.30 -6.18
CA LEU A 204 -13.62 -25.41 -6.75
C LEU A 204 -13.85 -25.78 -8.24
N THR A 205 -14.63 -26.83 -8.46
CA THR A 205 -14.95 -27.46 -9.74
C THR A 205 -16.44 -27.36 -9.97
N ASN A 206 -16.97 -26.14 -9.87
CA ASN A 206 -18.36 -25.78 -10.18
C ASN A 206 -19.42 -26.10 -9.10
N LYS A 207 -19.03 -26.11 -7.82
CA LYS A 207 -20.00 -26.27 -6.71
C LYS A 207 -19.95 -25.09 -5.75
N THR A 208 -21.14 -24.63 -5.33
CA THR A 208 -21.30 -23.76 -4.18
C THR A 208 -21.00 -24.57 -2.94
N TYR A 209 -20.02 -24.15 -2.14
CA TYR A 209 -19.71 -24.79 -0.87
C TYR A 209 -20.52 -24.15 0.27
N PRO A 210 -21.09 -24.94 1.18
CA PRO A 210 -21.66 -24.40 2.41
C PRO A 210 -20.56 -23.75 3.26
N THR A 211 -20.93 -22.79 4.09
CA THR A 211 -20.00 -22.07 4.99
C THR A 211 -19.26 -23.01 5.94
N SER A 212 -19.90 -24.10 6.39
CA SER A 212 -19.27 -25.12 7.24
C SER A 212 -18.04 -25.75 6.59
N PHE A 213 -18.10 -26.02 5.29
CA PHE A 213 -16.96 -26.57 4.54
C PHE A 213 -15.77 -25.60 4.51
N TYR A 214 -16.02 -24.29 4.32
CA TYR A 214 -14.96 -23.29 4.41
C TYR A 214 -14.33 -23.26 5.81
N LEU A 215 -15.13 -23.37 6.86
CA LEU A 215 -14.63 -23.36 8.23
C LEU A 215 -13.71 -24.55 8.51
N GLU A 216 -14.09 -25.76 8.10
CA GLU A 216 -13.28 -26.98 8.25
C GLU A 216 -11.94 -26.86 7.52
N GLU A 217 -11.98 -26.50 6.23
CA GLU A 217 -10.78 -26.39 5.40
C GLU A 217 -9.84 -25.28 5.91
N ILE A 218 -10.37 -24.10 6.22
CA ILE A 218 -9.55 -22.98 6.70
C ILE A 218 -9.00 -23.26 8.09
N SER A 219 -9.75 -23.93 8.96
CA SER A 219 -9.24 -24.36 10.27
C SER A 219 -8.08 -25.36 10.13
N SER A 220 -8.20 -26.30 9.18
CA SER A 220 -7.14 -27.26 8.86
C SER A 220 -5.88 -26.60 8.28
N VAL A 221 -6.04 -25.49 7.54
CA VAL A 221 -4.89 -24.69 7.06
C VAL A 221 -4.26 -23.91 8.21
N ILE A 222 -5.06 -23.23 9.03
CA ILE A 222 -4.57 -22.41 10.15
C ILE A 222 -3.81 -23.25 11.18
N SER A 223 -4.17 -24.52 11.38
CA SER A 223 -3.44 -25.41 12.30
C SER A 223 -2.00 -25.69 11.87
N LYS A 224 -1.68 -25.51 10.58
CA LYS A 224 -0.34 -25.64 10.01
C LYS A 224 0.44 -24.32 9.95
N ILE A 225 -0.25 -23.19 10.11
CA ILE A 225 0.37 -21.86 10.04
C ILE A 225 1.07 -21.55 11.38
N PRO A 226 2.37 -21.22 11.38
CA PRO A 226 3.08 -20.88 12.60
C PRO A 226 2.55 -19.58 13.22
N LYS A 227 2.75 -19.42 14.53
CA LYS A 227 2.41 -18.18 15.23
C LYS A 227 3.35 -17.05 14.78
N ALA A 228 2.78 -15.90 14.46
CA ALA A 228 3.50 -14.67 14.16
C ALA A 228 2.80 -13.45 14.77
N ASP A 229 3.48 -12.30 14.76
CA ASP A 229 2.92 -11.05 15.29
C ASP A 229 1.82 -10.50 14.37
N LEU A 230 2.01 -10.64 13.06
CA LEU A 230 1.06 -10.24 12.03
C LEU A 230 0.87 -11.34 10.97
N TYR A 231 -0.33 -11.39 10.41
CA TYR A 231 -0.68 -12.23 9.27
C TYR A 231 -1.08 -11.32 8.11
N ILE A 232 -0.38 -11.41 6.99
CA ILE A 232 -0.55 -10.51 5.85
C ILE A 232 -1.30 -11.27 4.75
N LEU A 233 -2.53 -10.88 4.46
CA LEU A 233 -3.33 -11.41 3.37
C LEU A 233 -3.13 -10.56 2.11
N GLU A 234 -3.27 -11.19 0.95
CA GLU A 234 -3.33 -10.44 -0.30
C GLU A 234 -4.72 -9.83 -0.51
N LYS A 235 -4.77 -8.51 -0.76
CA LYS A 235 -5.99 -7.86 -1.25
C LYS A 235 -6.05 -7.95 -2.77
N SER A 236 -6.95 -8.81 -3.26
CA SER A 236 -7.22 -8.91 -4.69
C SER A 236 -7.78 -7.59 -5.26
N GLY A 237 -7.45 -7.30 -6.52
CA GLY A 237 -7.97 -6.14 -7.24
C GLY A 237 -9.30 -6.41 -7.96
N LEU A 238 -9.99 -7.51 -7.65
CA LEU A 238 -11.23 -7.89 -8.32
C LEU A 238 -12.36 -6.93 -7.93
N SER A 239 -13.05 -6.40 -8.94
CA SER A 239 -14.19 -5.49 -8.75
C SER A 239 -15.49 -6.26 -8.74
N ILE A 240 -16.39 -5.88 -7.82
CA ILE A 240 -17.78 -6.37 -7.77
C ILE A 240 -18.57 -6.07 -9.05
N GLN A 241 -18.14 -5.06 -9.82
CA GLN A 241 -18.75 -4.70 -11.10
C GLN A 241 -18.51 -5.75 -12.18
N ASN A 242 -17.48 -6.59 -12.05
CA ASN A 242 -17.24 -7.67 -12.98
C ASN A 242 -18.02 -8.93 -12.57
N THR A 243 -19.27 -9.00 -12.99
CA THR A 243 -20.22 -10.08 -12.66
C THR A 243 -19.71 -11.46 -13.08
N SER A 244 -18.92 -11.56 -14.15
CA SER A 244 -18.35 -12.84 -14.62
C SER A 244 -17.36 -13.46 -13.62
N LEU A 245 -16.73 -12.65 -12.77
CA LEU A 245 -15.78 -13.10 -11.75
C LEU A 245 -16.40 -13.16 -10.35
N LEU A 246 -17.71 -12.94 -10.22
CA LEU A 246 -18.40 -12.90 -8.92
C LEU A 246 -18.21 -14.18 -8.09
N PRO A 247 -18.25 -15.42 -8.65
CA PRO A 247 -17.99 -16.62 -7.87
C PRO A 247 -16.58 -16.66 -7.27
N ILE A 248 -15.58 -16.16 -8.02
CA ILE A 248 -14.18 -16.08 -7.56
C ILE A 248 -14.05 -14.99 -6.50
N LEU A 249 -14.65 -13.83 -6.71
CA LEU A 249 -14.67 -12.75 -5.73
C LEU A 249 -15.34 -13.19 -4.43
N LEU A 250 -16.47 -13.88 -4.50
CA LEU A 250 -17.18 -14.40 -3.33
C LEU A 250 -16.32 -15.41 -2.57
N HIS A 251 -15.67 -16.34 -3.27
CA HIS A 251 -14.71 -17.26 -2.67
C HIS A 251 -13.59 -16.51 -1.92
N PHE A 252 -12.98 -15.50 -2.55
CA PHE A 252 -11.94 -14.71 -1.90
C PHE A 252 -12.45 -13.93 -0.70
N LEU A 253 -13.65 -13.35 -0.75
CA LEU A 253 -14.23 -12.62 0.37
C LEU A 253 -14.55 -13.53 1.56
N ILE A 254 -15.08 -14.74 1.32
CA ILE A 254 -15.35 -15.72 2.38
C ILE A 254 -14.03 -16.18 3.02
N THR A 255 -13.04 -16.55 2.20
CA THR A 255 -11.72 -16.98 2.68
C THR A 255 -11.02 -15.86 3.46
N GLU A 256 -11.02 -14.63 2.94
CA GLU A 256 -10.50 -13.44 3.63
C GLU A 256 -11.20 -13.26 4.98
N ALA A 257 -12.54 -13.25 5.02
CA ALA A 257 -13.31 -13.05 6.24
C ALA A 257 -13.01 -14.11 7.32
N MET A 258 -12.93 -15.39 6.94
CA MET A 258 -12.62 -16.46 7.89
C MET A 258 -11.18 -16.39 8.40
N LEU A 259 -10.20 -16.11 7.53
CA LEU A 259 -8.81 -15.88 7.96
C LEU A 259 -8.72 -14.70 8.91
N TYR A 260 -9.41 -13.59 8.62
CA TYR A 260 -9.50 -12.45 9.52
C TYR A 260 -10.10 -12.84 10.88
N ALA A 261 -11.17 -13.62 10.92
CA ALA A 261 -11.80 -14.01 12.18
C ALA A 261 -10.91 -14.96 13.00
N LEU A 262 -10.34 -16.00 12.37
CA LEU A 262 -9.67 -17.10 13.07
C LEU A 262 -8.21 -16.79 13.45
N LEU A 263 -7.51 -15.91 12.70
CA LEU A 263 -6.13 -15.53 13.01
C LEU A 263 -6.02 -14.34 13.97
N ASN A 264 -7.07 -13.51 14.10
CA ASN A 264 -7.13 -12.41 15.07
C ASN A 264 -7.51 -12.90 16.48
N LYS A 265 -6.73 -13.85 17.03
CA LYS A 265 -7.08 -14.61 18.24
C LYS A 265 -7.43 -13.80 19.49
N THR A 266 -6.83 -12.63 19.70
CA THR A 266 -7.11 -11.78 20.87
C THR A 266 -7.76 -10.44 20.52
N PHE A 267 -8.26 -10.27 19.29
CA PHE A 267 -8.90 -9.01 18.87
C PHE A 267 -10.12 -8.66 19.72
N ALA A 268 -10.85 -9.66 20.20
CA ALA A 268 -11.97 -9.46 21.12
C ALA A 268 -11.55 -8.88 22.48
N GLU A 269 -10.29 -9.07 22.88
CA GLU A 269 -9.74 -8.61 24.16
C GLU A 269 -9.08 -7.24 24.03
N ASP A 270 -8.26 -7.02 23.00
CA ASP A 270 -7.40 -5.84 22.86
C ASP A 270 -7.82 -4.87 21.73
N GLY A 271 -8.75 -5.26 20.86
CA GLY A 271 -9.16 -4.50 19.68
C GLY A 271 -8.05 -4.33 18.63
N GLN A 272 -6.93 -5.03 18.75
CA GLN A 272 -5.75 -4.87 17.90
C GLN A 272 -5.78 -5.86 16.73
N HIS A 273 -5.84 -5.32 15.52
CA HIS A 273 -5.68 -6.13 14.31
C HIS A 273 -4.27 -6.74 14.23
N ARG A 274 -4.23 -8.06 14.03
CA ARG A 274 -3.05 -8.85 13.66
C ARG A 274 -3.11 -9.31 12.20
N VAL A 275 -4.31 -9.44 11.63
CA VAL A 275 -4.49 -9.74 10.22
C VAL A 275 -4.59 -8.44 9.43
N LEU A 276 -3.70 -8.26 8.46
CA LEU A 276 -3.65 -7.12 7.55
C LEU A 276 -3.82 -7.60 6.11
N SER A 277 -4.21 -6.70 5.23
CA SER A 277 -4.38 -6.92 3.80
C SER A 277 -3.47 -5.97 3.03
N ILE A 278 -2.64 -6.50 2.13
CA ILE A 278 -1.75 -5.71 1.28
C ILE A 278 -2.19 -5.77 -0.19
N ASN A 279 -2.16 -4.63 -0.87
CA ASN A 279 -2.61 -4.55 -2.26
C ASN A 279 -1.70 -5.34 -3.23
N ARG A 280 -2.26 -6.32 -3.96
CA ARG A 280 -1.53 -7.14 -4.94
C ARG A 280 -0.76 -6.34 -5.99
N ASN A 281 -1.34 -5.25 -6.49
CA ASN A 281 -0.73 -4.41 -7.52
C ASN A 281 0.38 -3.53 -6.94
N ALA A 282 0.30 -3.17 -5.66
CA ALA A 282 1.39 -2.47 -4.99
C ALA A 282 2.63 -3.36 -4.85
N VAL A 283 2.43 -4.63 -4.48
CA VAL A 283 3.50 -5.65 -4.47
C VAL A 283 4.05 -5.85 -5.88
N GLY A 284 3.18 -5.94 -6.89
CA GLY A 284 3.62 -6.04 -8.30
C GLY A 284 4.46 -4.85 -8.75
N LYS A 285 4.05 -3.61 -8.43
CA LYS A 285 4.83 -2.39 -8.73
C LYS A 285 6.15 -2.34 -7.98
N HIS A 286 6.19 -2.85 -6.75
CA HIS A 286 7.39 -2.87 -5.92
C HIS A 286 8.52 -3.74 -6.50
N PHE A 287 8.15 -4.79 -7.23
CA PHE A 287 9.08 -5.72 -7.88
C PHE A 287 9.15 -5.57 -9.40
N ASP A 288 8.61 -4.49 -9.96
CA ASP A 288 8.58 -4.24 -11.41
C ASP A 288 7.92 -5.38 -12.21
N LEU A 289 6.92 -6.04 -11.63
CA LEU A 289 6.16 -7.16 -12.22
C LEU A 289 4.89 -6.68 -12.95
N MET A 290 4.77 -5.39 -13.28
CA MET A 290 3.56 -4.86 -13.92
C MET A 290 3.78 -4.65 -15.42
N ILE A 291 2.89 -5.20 -16.24
CA ILE A 291 2.76 -4.86 -17.66
C ILE A 291 1.39 -4.20 -17.83
N GLY A 292 1.40 -2.87 -17.97
CA GLY A 292 0.19 -2.06 -17.86
C GLY A 292 -0.45 -2.23 -16.48
N ASP A 293 -1.72 -2.64 -16.45
CA ASP A 293 -2.47 -2.90 -15.21
C ASP A 293 -2.43 -4.36 -14.76
N THR A 294 -1.74 -5.23 -15.50
CA THR A 294 -1.67 -6.68 -15.21
C THR A 294 -0.34 -7.05 -14.57
N ARG A 295 -0.38 -7.79 -13.46
CA ARG A 295 0.81 -8.34 -12.80
C ARG A 295 1.25 -9.63 -13.48
N THR A 296 2.53 -9.74 -13.83
CA THR A 296 3.18 -10.95 -14.35
C THR A 296 3.58 -11.90 -13.22
N SER A 297 3.97 -13.12 -13.58
CA SER A 297 4.46 -14.12 -12.61
C SER A 297 5.73 -13.62 -11.91
N GLY A 298 5.81 -13.87 -10.60
CA GLY A 298 6.98 -13.62 -9.78
C GLY A 298 8.03 -14.74 -9.78
N ARG A 299 7.81 -15.82 -10.57
CA ARG A 299 8.62 -17.04 -10.54
C ARG A 299 10.13 -16.79 -10.72
N GLU A 300 10.50 -16.03 -11.74
CA GLU A 300 11.92 -15.80 -12.05
C GLU A 300 12.61 -14.99 -10.96
N LEU A 301 11.91 -14.03 -10.36
CA LEU A 301 12.43 -13.27 -9.23
C LEU A 301 12.63 -14.15 -7.99
N VAL A 302 11.72 -15.10 -7.73
CA VAL A 302 11.89 -16.07 -6.63
C VAL A 302 13.05 -17.02 -6.88
N LYS A 303 13.26 -17.48 -8.13
CA LYS A 303 14.47 -18.27 -8.49
C LYS A 303 15.75 -17.46 -8.28
N GLN A 304 15.71 -16.17 -8.62
CA GLN A 304 16.82 -15.24 -8.37
C GLN A 304 17.09 -15.12 -6.86
N PHE A 305 16.06 -14.94 -6.02
CA PHE A 305 16.23 -14.89 -4.56
C PHE A 305 16.86 -16.17 -3.99
N LEU A 306 16.42 -17.34 -4.46
CA LEU A 306 17.00 -18.63 -4.05
C LEU A 306 18.47 -18.82 -4.48
N SER A 307 18.91 -18.10 -5.51
CA SER A 307 20.29 -18.13 -6.01
C SER A 307 21.15 -17.08 -5.29
N GLU A 308 20.65 -15.86 -5.19
CA GLU A 308 21.33 -14.71 -4.56
C GLU A 308 21.54 -14.87 -3.06
N SER A 309 20.68 -15.63 -2.37
CA SER A 309 20.85 -15.93 -0.95
C SER A 309 22.16 -16.62 -0.60
N VAL A 310 22.80 -17.26 -1.57
CA VAL A 310 24.13 -17.89 -1.43
C VAL A 310 25.24 -17.00 -1.99
N LEU A 311 24.94 -16.17 -2.99
CA LEU A 311 25.95 -15.44 -3.77
C LEU A 311 26.22 -14.02 -3.26
N LYS A 312 25.24 -13.38 -2.64
CA LYS A 312 25.35 -11.98 -2.17
C LYS A 312 25.55 -11.94 -0.67
N GLU A 313 26.38 -11.00 -0.21
CA GLU A 313 26.56 -10.72 1.21
C GLU A 313 25.27 -10.18 1.88
N ARG A 314 24.49 -9.39 1.12
CA ARG A 314 23.23 -8.78 1.58
C ARG A 314 22.08 -9.12 0.62
N PRO A 315 21.59 -10.36 0.63
CA PRO A 315 20.42 -10.73 -0.16
C PRO A 315 19.16 -10.05 0.41
N ARG A 316 18.14 -9.86 -0.43
CA ARG A 316 16.85 -9.28 -0.01
C ARG A 316 16.07 -10.20 0.95
N VAL A 317 16.38 -11.49 0.92
CA VAL A 317 15.76 -12.55 1.72
C VAL A 317 16.78 -13.66 1.97
N PHE A 318 16.78 -14.19 3.18
CA PHE A 318 17.68 -15.26 3.61
C PHE A 318 16.93 -16.58 3.70
N PHE A 319 17.61 -17.68 3.37
CA PHE A 319 17.07 -19.02 3.50
C PHE A 319 18.02 -19.87 4.34
N PRO A 320 17.54 -20.52 5.41
CA PRO A 320 18.32 -21.50 6.16
C PRO A 320 18.87 -22.59 5.22
N GLN A 321 20.14 -22.97 5.39
CA GLN A 321 20.82 -23.88 4.47
C GLN A 321 20.14 -25.26 4.38
N ASP A 322 19.62 -25.74 5.51
CA ASP A 322 18.86 -26.98 5.67
C ASP A 322 17.53 -26.97 4.89
N LEU A 323 16.88 -25.80 4.77
CA LEU A 323 15.63 -25.63 4.04
C LEU A 323 15.84 -25.25 2.56
N LEU A 324 16.96 -24.62 2.24
CA LEU A 324 17.24 -24.08 0.90
C LEU A 324 17.18 -25.17 -0.19
N VAL A 325 17.72 -26.36 0.08
CA VAL A 325 17.68 -27.50 -0.86
C VAL A 325 16.23 -27.91 -1.12
N GLN A 326 15.43 -28.02 -0.06
CA GLN A 326 14.01 -28.39 -0.17
C GLN A 326 13.22 -27.34 -0.96
N TYR A 327 13.46 -26.05 -0.71
CA TYR A 327 12.79 -24.96 -1.43
C TYR A 327 13.18 -24.91 -2.91
N ARG A 328 14.48 -25.09 -3.24
CA ARG A 328 14.92 -25.18 -4.64
C ARG A 328 14.25 -26.36 -5.35
N GLN A 329 14.20 -27.52 -4.72
CA GLN A 329 13.51 -28.68 -5.30
C GLN A 329 12.01 -28.42 -5.49
N LYS A 330 11.34 -27.77 -4.53
CA LYS A 330 9.91 -27.41 -4.60
C LYS A 330 9.62 -26.47 -5.78
N VAL A 331 10.49 -25.49 -6.05
CA VAL A 331 10.34 -24.54 -7.17
C VAL A 331 10.72 -25.16 -8.52
N VAL A 332 11.67 -26.09 -8.55
CA VAL A 332 12.10 -26.76 -9.81
C VAL A 332 11.13 -27.87 -10.22
N LYS A 333 10.67 -28.70 -9.27
CA LYS A 333 9.78 -29.85 -9.54
C LYS A 333 8.33 -29.45 -9.82
N SER A 334 7.95 -28.19 -9.62
CA SER A 334 6.59 -27.74 -9.87
C SER A 334 6.26 -27.75 -11.36
N SER A 335 5.68 -28.85 -11.83
CA SER A 335 5.11 -28.97 -13.19
C SER A 335 3.87 -28.11 -13.36
N TYR A 336 3.18 -27.79 -12.25
CA TYR A 336 2.00 -26.95 -12.22
C TYR A 336 2.34 -25.51 -11.81
N ARG A 337 1.53 -24.55 -12.29
CA ARG A 337 1.59 -23.16 -11.82
C ARG A 337 1.23 -23.12 -10.33
N ILE A 338 2.18 -22.65 -9.52
CA ILE A 338 2.10 -22.50 -8.06
C ILE A 338 2.34 -21.03 -7.67
N GLU A 339 1.64 -20.12 -8.36
CA GLU A 339 1.84 -18.67 -8.23
C GLU A 339 1.62 -18.18 -6.81
N GLU A 340 0.67 -18.78 -6.08
CA GLU A 340 0.40 -18.45 -4.69
C GLU A 340 1.63 -18.65 -3.80
N LEU A 341 2.44 -19.68 -4.07
CA LEU A 341 3.68 -19.93 -3.35
C LEU A 341 4.72 -18.84 -3.61
N TYR A 342 4.89 -18.44 -4.87
CA TYR A 342 5.82 -17.35 -5.22
C TYR A 342 5.36 -16.03 -4.62
N ASP A 343 4.07 -15.74 -4.75
CA ASP A 343 3.48 -14.47 -4.34
C ASP A 343 3.47 -14.33 -2.81
N SER A 344 3.33 -15.41 -2.04
CA SER A 344 3.39 -15.35 -0.57
C SER A 344 4.77 -14.89 -0.08
N LEU A 345 5.84 -15.39 -0.70
CA LEU A 345 7.20 -14.97 -0.39
C LEU A 345 7.45 -13.52 -0.82
N LEU A 346 7.09 -13.16 -2.06
CA LEU A 346 7.26 -11.80 -2.58
C LEU A 346 6.51 -10.79 -1.72
N GLN A 347 5.27 -11.10 -1.34
CA GLN A 347 4.47 -10.25 -0.47
C GLN A 347 5.13 -10.05 0.90
N ALA A 348 5.73 -11.08 1.48
CA ALA A 348 6.45 -10.96 2.75
C ALA A 348 7.67 -10.02 2.62
N VAL A 349 8.48 -10.21 1.58
CA VAL A 349 9.66 -9.35 1.30
C VAL A 349 9.23 -7.91 1.04
N ALA A 350 8.19 -7.68 0.24
CA ALA A 350 7.65 -6.35 0.00
C ALA A 350 7.13 -5.69 1.28
N PHE A 351 6.47 -6.44 2.17
CA PHE A 351 6.00 -5.90 3.44
C PHE A 351 7.17 -5.35 4.27
N TYR A 352 8.24 -6.13 4.44
CA TYR A 352 9.42 -5.67 5.19
C TYR A 352 10.06 -4.45 4.54
N GLU A 353 10.27 -4.46 3.22
CA GLU A 353 10.89 -3.33 2.52
C GLU A 353 10.02 -2.07 2.53
N LEU A 354 8.69 -2.20 2.54
CA LEU A 354 7.78 -1.06 2.65
C LEU A 354 7.75 -0.47 4.07
N VAL A 355 7.80 -1.32 5.10
CA VAL A 355 7.73 -0.90 6.51
C VAL A 355 9.06 -0.34 7.02
N PHE A 356 10.17 -0.98 6.68
CA PHE A 356 11.51 -0.64 7.18
C PHE A 356 12.34 0.17 6.18
N GLY A 357 11.98 0.17 4.90
CA GLY A 357 12.78 0.78 3.83
C GLY A 357 13.78 -0.22 3.24
N LYS A 358 14.35 0.12 2.07
CA LYS A 358 15.31 -0.75 1.35
C LYS A 358 16.69 -0.84 2.01
N ASP A 359 17.01 0.10 2.90
CA ASP A 359 18.36 0.29 3.47
C ASP A 359 18.35 0.41 5.01
N SER A 360 17.31 -0.07 5.70
CA SER A 360 17.35 -0.03 7.16
C SER A 360 18.42 -0.98 7.67
N GLU A 361 19.56 -0.41 8.05
CA GLU A 361 20.44 -0.96 9.07
C GLU A 361 19.58 -1.32 10.28
N LEU A 362 19.22 -2.60 10.38
CA LEU A 362 18.71 -3.18 11.61
C LEU A 362 19.85 -3.21 12.61
N LYS A 363 20.14 -2.06 13.22
CA LYS A 363 20.83 -2.02 14.51
C LYS A 363 19.91 -2.75 15.49
N CYS A 364 20.46 -3.80 16.07
CA CYS A 364 19.81 -4.75 16.97
C CYS A 364 18.92 -4.09 18.02
#